data_AF-A0A429XCX3-F1
#
_entry.id   AF-A0A429XCX3-F1
#
_cell.length_a   1.000
_cell.length_b   1.000
_cell.length_c   1.000
_cell.angle_alpha   90.00
_cell.angle_beta   90.00
_cell.angle_gamma   90.00
#
_symmetry.space_group_name_H-M   'P 1'
#
loop_
_entity.id
_entity.type
_entity.pdbx_description
1 polymer ?
#
loop_
_entity_poly.entity_id
_entity_poly.type
_entity_poly.pdbx_seq_one_letter_code
_entity_poly.pdbx_strand_id
1 'polypeptide(L)'
;MKNIWDRDIEKTKLTNEMVTNAEKMLGVKLPNSYIELCKIQNGGYITYDAFPTSVPTGWADDHVGVDYINGIEEEGILSSNYYIEEWELPNDILLLCGDGHWWIAMDYRNTKEEPPIIYVDLEWGEDTFILELVPNFKTFLEGLYNHDD
;
A
#
# COMPACT_ATOMS: atom_id res chain seq x y z
N MET A 1 -10.92 -4.39 13.75
CA MET A 1 -9.57 -4.48 13.14
C MET A 1 -8.58 -5.07 14.15
N LYS A 2 -7.73 -6.02 13.76
CA LYS A 2 -6.61 -6.53 14.59
C LYS A 2 -5.47 -5.49 14.51
N ASN A 3 -4.74 -5.28 15.61
CA ASN A 3 -3.52 -4.48 15.55
C ASN A 3 -2.40 -5.34 14.93
N ILE A 4 -1.84 -4.87 13.81
CA ILE A 4 -0.75 -5.54 13.08
C ILE A 4 0.55 -4.74 13.14
N TRP A 5 0.53 -3.53 13.70
CA TRP A 5 1.70 -2.64 13.75
C TRP A 5 2.76 -3.18 14.70
N ASP A 6 4.01 -3.17 14.25
CA ASP A 6 5.14 -3.45 15.11
C ASP A 6 5.43 -2.21 15.97
N ARG A 7 5.47 -2.42 17.29
CA ARG A 7 5.32 -1.34 18.27
C ARG A 7 6.66 -0.74 18.63
N ASP A 8 7.11 0.27 17.89
CA ASP A 8 8.27 1.04 18.34
C ASP A 8 8.38 2.49 17.82
N ILE A 9 7.31 3.08 17.29
CA ILE A 9 7.38 4.45 16.74
C ILE A 9 6.18 5.29 17.17
N GLU A 10 6.43 6.45 17.78
CA GLU A 10 5.40 7.46 18.01
C GLU A 10 4.99 8.10 16.68
N LYS A 11 3.73 7.88 16.29
CA LYS A 11 3.15 8.40 15.05
C LYS A 11 2.08 9.44 15.33
N THR A 12 1.91 10.37 14.40
CA THR A 12 0.82 11.35 14.46
C THR A 12 -0.52 10.63 14.51
N LYS A 13 -1.33 10.95 15.52
CA LYS A 13 -2.66 10.36 15.65
C LYS A 13 -3.56 10.82 14.51
N LEU A 14 -4.11 9.87 13.77
CA LEU A 14 -5.04 10.17 12.69
C LEU A 14 -6.32 10.83 13.22
N THR A 15 -6.72 11.94 12.61
CA THR A 15 -8.01 12.61 12.86
C THR A 15 -8.93 12.50 11.65
N ASN A 16 -10.24 12.67 11.87
CA ASN A 16 -11.21 12.70 10.76
C ASN A 16 -10.97 13.86 9.78
N GLU A 17 -10.41 14.97 10.27
CA GLU A 17 -10.06 16.12 9.44
C GLU A 17 -8.91 15.78 8.49
N MET A 18 -7.86 15.10 8.99
CA MET A 18 -6.75 14.61 8.15
C MET A 18 -7.26 13.70 7.03
N VAL A 19 -8.16 12.76 7.34
CA VAL A 19 -8.78 11.87 6.34
C VAL A 19 -9.56 12.69 5.30
N THR A 20 -10.42 13.61 5.75
CA THR A 20 -11.23 14.45 4.85
C THR A 20 -10.36 15.30 3.92
N ASN A 21 -9.28 15.87 4.44
CA ASN A 21 -8.34 16.68 3.68
C ASN A 21 -7.55 15.83 2.69
N ALA A 22 -7.08 14.65 3.10
CA ALA A 22 -6.39 13.70 2.22
C ALA A 22 -7.28 13.26 1.05
N GLU A 23 -8.50 12.79 1.34
CA GLU A 23 -9.47 12.40 0.30
C GLU A 23 -9.78 13.54 -0.68
N LYS A 24 -9.94 14.76 -0.16
CA LYS A 24 -10.18 15.95 -0.99
C LYS A 24 -8.98 16.28 -1.89
N MET A 25 -7.77 16.18 -1.35
CA MET A 25 -6.54 16.47 -2.08
C MET A 25 -6.27 15.42 -3.17
N LEU A 26 -6.48 14.15 -2.85
CA LEU A 26 -6.26 13.02 -3.75
C LEU A 26 -7.42 12.81 -4.73
N GLY A 27 -8.60 13.39 -4.46
CA GLY A 27 -9.78 13.25 -5.32
C GLY A 27 -10.41 11.85 -5.28
N VAL A 28 -10.20 11.10 -4.20
CA VAL A 28 -10.67 9.71 -4.01
C VAL A 28 -11.24 9.49 -2.61
N LYS A 29 -11.95 8.39 -2.42
CA LYS A 29 -12.36 7.86 -1.13
C LYS A 29 -11.44 6.73 -0.69
N LEU A 30 -10.82 6.89 0.47
CA LEU A 30 -9.91 5.89 1.02
C LEU A 30 -10.71 4.69 1.56
N PRO A 31 -10.20 3.45 1.45
CA PRO A 31 -10.89 2.28 2.00
C PRO A 31 -11.15 2.43 3.50
N ASN A 32 -12.34 2.04 3.95
CA ASN A 32 -12.69 2.14 5.37
C ASN A 32 -11.75 1.29 6.24
N SER A 33 -11.35 0.10 5.75
CA SER A 33 -10.38 -0.77 6.44
C SER A 33 -9.00 -0.13 6.57
N TYR A 34 -8.55 0.65 5.57
CA TYR A 34 -7.29 1.38 5.64
C TYR A 34 -7.35 2.52 6.66
N ILE A 35 -8.44 3.29 6.68
CA ILE A 35 -8.67 4.34 7.68
C ILE A 35 -8.72 3.73 9.10
N GLU A 36 -9.41 2.60 9.28
CA GLU A 36 -9.46 1.91 10.58
C GLU A 36 -8.09 1.43 11.05
N LEU A 37 -7.25 0.93 10.15
CA LEU A 37 -5.88 0.56 10.46
C LEU A 37 -5.06 1.79 10.86
N CYS A 38 -5.14 2.89 10.09
CA CYS A 38 -4.42 4.13 10.35
C CYS A 38 -4.86 4.85 11.64
N LYS A 39 -6.10 4.58 12.11
CA LYS A 39 -6.58 5.04 13.43
C LYS A 39 -5.89 4.33 14.60
N ILE A 40 -5.37 3.12 14.41
CA ILE A 40 -4.57 2.41 15.42
C ILE A 40 -3.17 3.02 15.46
N GLN A 41 -2.54 3.17 14.30
CA GLN A 41 -1.26 3.86 14.10
C GLN A 41 -1.21 4.34 12.64
N ASN A 42 -0.79 5.58 12.40
CA ASN A 42 -0.82 6.19 11.06
C ASN A 42 0.45 5.87 10.26
N GLY A 43 0.66 4.59 9.96
CA GLY A 43 1.81 4.10 9.20
C GLY A 43 2.96 3.55 10.04
N GLY A 44 3.89 2.84 9.38
CA GLY A 44 5.07 2.23 9.98
C GLY A 44 5.22 0.75 9.66
N TYR A 45 6.14 0.08 10.37
CA TYR A 45 6.36 -1.35 10.23
C TYR A 45 5.21 -2.18 10.79
N ILE A 46 4.98 -3.34 10.18
CA ILE A 46 3.97 -4.32 10.60
C ILE A 46 4.64 -5.61 11.07
N THR A 47 3.87 -6.45 11.74
CA THR A 47 4.29 -7.75 12.32
C THR A 47 4.26 -8.91 11.32
N TYR A 48 4.15 -8.59 10.03
CA TYR A 48 4.15 -9.49 8.89
C TYR A 48 5.23 -9.02 7.92
N ASP A 49 5.64 -9.88 6.99
CA ASP A 49 6.69 -9.57 6.02
C ASP A 49 6.32 -9.97 4.58
N ALA A 50 5.18 -10.63 4.36
CA ALA A 50 4.84 -11.18 3.05
C ALA A 50 3.33 -11.15 2.71
N PHE A 51 3.07 -11.14 1.41
CA PHE A 51 1.76 -11.37 0.81
C PHE A 51 1.85 -12.42 -0.32
N PRO A 52 0.96 -13.43 -0.37
CA PRO A 52 1.10 -14.53 -1.32
C PRO A 52 0.71 -14.10 -2.74
N THR A 53 1.41 -14.65 -3.73
CA THR A 53 1.09 -14.51 -5.15
C THR A 53 0.82 -15.88 -5.78
N SER A 54 0.02 -15.91 -6.84
CA SER A 54 -0.25 -17.13 -7.61
C SER A 54 0.65 -17.30 -8.82
N VAL A 55 1.50 -16.30 -9.08
CA VAL A 55 2.43 -16.24 -10.20
C VAL A 55 3.78 -15.72 -9.68
N PRO A 56 4.90 -16.13 -10.29
CA PRO A 56 6.21 -15.57 -9.98
C PRO A 56 6.28 -14.07 -10.25
N THR A 57 7.05 -13.39 -9.42
CA THR A 57 7.35 -11.95 -9.52
C THR A 57 8.86 -11.75 -9.49
N GLY A 58 9.35 -10.51 -9.65
CA GLY A 58 10.77 -10.20 -9.44
C GLY A 58 11.23 -10.42 -8.00
N TRP A 59 10.30 -10.47 -7.05
CA TRP A 59 10.57 -10.72 -5.63
C TRP A 59 10.76 -12.22 -5.33
N ALA A 60 9.73 -13.03 -5.59
CA ALA A 60 9.75 -14.48 -5.37
C ALA A 60 8.73 -15.21 -6.26
N ASP A 61 8.80 -16.55 -6.26
CA ASP A 61 7.93 -17.43 -7.05
C ASP A 61 6.47 -17.46 -6.57
N ASP A 62 6.23 -17.20 -5.29
CA ASP A 62 4.93 -17.41 -4.64
C ASP A 62 4.51 -16.30 -3.65
N HIS A 63 5.29 -15.22 -3.53
CA HIS A 63 4.98 -14.09 -2.65
C HIS A 63 5.69 -12.79 -3.05
N VAL A 64 5.28 -11.70 -2.40
CA VAL A 64 5.94 -10.38 -2.44
C VAL A 64 6.14 -9.86 -1.01
N GLY A 65 7.16 -9.04 -0.81
CA GLY A 65 7.49 -8.45 0.49
C GLY A 65 6.52 -7.36 0.94
N VAL A 66 6.11 -7.41 2.21
CA VAL A 66 5.27 -6.40 2.87
C VAL A 66 5.64 -6.30 4.35
N ASP A 67 6.59 -5.42 4.69
CA ASP A 67 7.08 -5.23 6.06
C ASP A 67 6.62 -3.90 6.68
N TYR A 68 6.10 -2.97 5.88
CA TYR A 68 5.52 -1.72 6.34
C TYR A 68 4.30 -1.30 5.53
N ILE A 69 3.52 -0.37 6.09
CA ILE A 69 2.41 0.29 5.39
C ILE A 69 2.50 1.79 5.65
N ASN A 70 2.44 2.59 4.59
CA ASN A 70 2.40 4.04 4.64
C ASN A 70 1.11 4.52 5.32
N GLY A 71 1.23 5.62 6.05
CA GLY A 71 0.10 6.30 6.70
C GLY A 71 -0.52 7.39 5.83
N ILE A 72 -1.56 8.03 6.36
CA ILE A 72 -2.19 9.22 5.77
C ILE A 72 -1.41 10.45 6.28
N GLU A 73 -0.24 10.69 5.70
CA GLU A 73 0.66 11.80 6.03
C GLU A 73 1.51 12.21 4.82
N GLU A 74 2.21 13.36 4.91
CA GLU A 74 3.03 13.91 3.82
C GLU A 74 4.11 12.93 3.35
N GLU A 75 4.84 12.32 4.28
CA GLU A 75 5.84 11.27 4.03
C GLU A 75 5.20 9.88 3.83
N GLY A 76 3.87 9.79 3.75
CA GLY A 76 3.11 8.57 3.53
C GLY A 76 2.41 8.58 2.18
N ILE A 77 1.14 8.17 2.11
CA ILE A 77 0.43 8.07 0.82
C ILE A 77 0.27 9.42 0.09
N LEU A 78 0.47 10.56 0.76
CA LEU A 78 0.33 11.88 0.14
C LEU A 78 1.54 12.25 -0.73
N SER A 79 2.67 11.57 -0.59
CA SER A 79 3.84 11.70 -1.48
C SER A 79 3.75 10.81 -2.73
N SER A 80 2.67 10.03 -2.91
CA SER A 80 2.54 9.08 -4.04
C SER A 80 2.80 9.74 -5.40
N ASN A 81 2.29 10.96 -5.63
CA ASN A 81 2.51 11.66 -6.90
C ASN A 81 3.99 11.99 -7.16
N TYR A 82 4.75 12.31 -6.12
CA TYR A 82 6.18 12.57 -6.27
C TYR A 82 6.91 11.32 -6.77
N TYR A 83 6.64 10.16 -6.16
CA TYR A 83 7.23 8.89 -6.58
C TYR A 83 6.70 8.38 -7.91
N ILE A 84 5.43 8.65 -8.24
CA ILE A 84 4.87 8.33 -9.55
C ILE A 84 5.63 9.07 -10.66
N GLU A 85 5.94 10.35 -10.45
CA GLU A 85 6.73 11.14 -11.40
C GLU A 85 8.20 10.68 -11.46
N GLU A 86 8.82 10.45 -10.31
CA GLU A 86 10.25 10.05 -10.22
C GLU A 86 10.51 8.68 -10.87
N TRP A 87 9.59 7.73 -10.70
CA TRP A 87 9.76 6.34 -11.13
C TRP A 87 8.91 5.97 -12.35
N GLU A 88 8.29 6.96 -13.01
CA GLU A 88 7.43 6.77 -14.19
C GLU A 88 6.32 5.72 -13.98
N LEU A 89 5.75 5.68 -12.76
CA LEU A 89 4.69 4.73 -12.39
C LEU A 89 3.36 5.05 -13.09
N PRO A 90 2.40 4.10 -13.11
CA PRO A 90 1.03 4.42 -13.48
C PRO A 90 0.46 5.57 -12.64
N ASN A 91 -0.17 6.54 -13.29
CA ASN A 91 -0.94 7.58 -12.61
C ASN A 91 -2.15 7.00 -11.86
N ASP A 92 -2.72 7.80 -10.95
CA ASP A 92 -3.92 7.44 -10.17
C ASP A 92 -3.76 6.20 -9.29
N ILE A 93 -2.56 5.98 -8.72
CA ILE A 93 -2.32 4.97 -7.68
C ILE A 93 -1.83 5.63 -6.39
N LEU A 94 -2.01 4.98 -5.23
CA LEU A 94 -1.48 5.44 -3.95
C LEU A 94 -0.55 4.39 -3.35
N LEU A 95 0.69 4.77 -3.06
CA LEU A 95 1.77 3.85 -2.69
C LEU A 95 1.69 3.48 -1.20
N LEU A 96 1.47 2.19 -0.92
CA LEU A 96 1.36 1.63 0.43
C LEU A 96 2.72 1.19 0.96
N CYS A 97 3.54 0.56 0.14
CA CYS A 97 4.92 0.18 0.45
C CYS A 97 5.73 -0.03 -0.83
N GLY A 98 7.04 -0.13 -0.71
CA GLY A 98 7.98 -0.25 -1.82
C GLY A 98 9.35 0.34 -1.48
N ASP A 99 10.30 0.22 -2.41
CA ASP A 99 11.68 0.67 -2.21
C ASP A 99 12.28 1.43 -3.42
N GLY A 100 11.50 1.60 -4.48
CA GLY A 100 11.95 2.20 -5.74
C GLY A 100 12.13 1.19 -6.87
N HIS A 101 12.32 -0.10 -6.59
CA HIS A 101 12.36 -1.16 -7.60
C HIS A 101 10.98 -1.81 -7.80
N TRP A 102 10.22 -1.90 -6.71
CA TRP A 102 8.86 -2.41 -6.71
C TRP A 102 7.99 -1.60 -5.74
N TRP A 103 6.67 -1.70 -5.92
CA TRP A 103 5.67 -1.00 -5.13
C TRP A 103 4.42 -1.84 -4.94
N ILE A 104 3.80 -1.73 -3.78
CA ILE A 104 2.40 -2.14 -3.57
C ILE A 104 1.55 -0.89 -3.44
N ALA A 105 0.45 -0.85 -4.16
CA ALA A 105 -0.38 0.36 -4.26
C ALA A 105 -1.88 0.07 -4.28
N MET A 106 -2.66 1.05 -3.84
CA MET A 106 -4.10 1.13 -4.11
C MET A 106 -4.31 1.69 -5.52
N ASP A 107 -5.04 0.96 -6.37
CA ASP A 107 -5.21 1.31 -7.78
C ASP A 107 -6.54 2.04 -8.07
N TYR A 108 -6.49 3.37 -8.18
CA TYR A 108 -7.65 4.22 -8.49
C TYR A 108 -7.77 4.58 -9.98
N ARG A 109 -7.04 3.91 -10.88
CA ARG A 109 -7.12 4.18 -12.32
C ARG A 109 -8.53 3.99 -12.87
N ASN A 110 -9.29 3.05 -12.29
CA ASN A 110 -10.62 2.66 -12.75
C ASN A 110 -11.74 2.85 -11.71
N THR A 111 -11.43 3.39 -10.52
CA THR A 111 -12.42 3.63 -9.46
C THR A 111 -12.05 4.85 -8.63
N LYS A 112 -13.00 5.37 -7.85
CA LYS A 112 -12.78 6.44 -6.88
C LYS A 112 -13.05 6.00 -5.44
N GLU A 113 -13.43 4.75 -5.22
CA GLU A 113 -13.67 4.15 -3.91
C GLU A 113 -13.36 2.65 -3.94
N GLU A 114 -12.94 2.09 -2.80
CA GLU A 114 -12.60 0.67 -2.61
C GLU A 114 -11.78 0.05 -3.78
N PRO A 115 -10.59 0.61 -4.09
CA PRO A 115 -9.73 0.11 -5.16
C PRO A 115 -9.11 -1.25 -4.85
N PRO A 116 -8.75 -2.02 -5.91
CA PRO A 116 -7.89 -3.17 -5.75
C PRO A 116 -6.48 -2.77 -5.28
N ILE A 117 -5.77 -3.77 -4.75
CA ILE A 117 -4.35 -3.65 -4.40
C ILE A 117 -3.53 -4.31 -5.50
N ILE A 118 -2.54 -3.58 -5.99
CA ILE A 118 -1.62 -4.04 -7.04
C ILE A 118 -0.20 -4.13 -6.51
N TYR A 119 0.58 -5.05 -7.08
CA TYR A 119 2.04 -5.06 -7.05
C TYR A 119 2.56 -4.54 -8.39
N VAL A 120 3.54 -3.65 -8.34
CA VAL A 120 4.21 -3.04 -9.49
C VAL A 120 5.69 -3.37 -9.39
N ASP A 121 6.24 -3.92 -10.46
CA ASP A 121 7.64 -4.31 -10.57
C ASP A 121 8.27 -3.56 -11.74
N LEU A 122 9.29 -2.75 -11.46
CA LEU A 122 9.98 -1.95 -12.47
C LEU A 122 11.18 -2.68 -13.07
N GLU A 123 11.61 -3.80 -12.48
CA GLU A 123 12.77 -4.57 -12.94
C GLU A 123 12.37 -5.86 -13.67
N TRP A 124 11.09 -6.01 -13.99
CA TRP A 124 10.58 -7.16 -14.73
C TRP A 124 10.92 -7.10 -16.23
N GLY A 125 12.16 -7.44 -16.56
CA GLY A 125 12.62 -7.44 -17.94
C GLY A 125 12.72 -6.03 -18.52
N GLU A 126 12.04 -5.77 -19.64
CA GLU A 126 12.06 -4.46 -20.32
C GLU A 126 10.81 -3.61 -20.04
N ASP A 127 9.76 -4.17 -19.43
CA ASP A 127 8.46 -3.53 -19.23
C ASP A 127 8.06 -3.53 -17.75
N THR A 128 7.32 -2.51 -17.31
CA THR A 128 6.68 -2.51 -15.99
C THR A 128 5.68 -3.65 -15.88
N PHE A 129 5.88 -4.54 -14.91
CA PHE A 129 4.92 -5.59 -14.58
C PHE A 129 3.94 -5.12 -13.51
N ILE A 130 2.65 -5.34 -13.73
CA ILE A 130 1.59 -4.98 -12.80
C ILE A 130 0.72 -6.20 -12.54
N LEU A 131 0.59 -6.58 -11.27
CA LEU A 131 -0.22 -7.69 -10.81
C LEU A 131 -1.29 -7.18 -9.85
N GLU A 132 -2.56 -7.46 -10.13
CA GLU A 132 -3.61 -7.32 -9.12
C GLU A 132 -3.45 -8.43 -8.07
N LEU A 133 -3.19 -8.05 -6.82
CA LEU A 133 -3.06 -8.97 -5.70
C LEU A 133 -4.45 -9.39 -5.21
N VAL A 134 -5.31 -8.41 -4.94
CA VAL A 134 -6.63 -8.60 -4.32
C VAL A 134 -7.57 -7.44 -4.65
N PRO A 135 -8.91 -7.65 -4.59
CA PRO A 135 -9.88 -6.65 -5.02
C PRO A 135 -10.08 -5.48 -4.05
N ASN A 136 -9.55 -5.53 -2.83
CA ASN A 136 -9.67 -4.43 -1.85
C ASN A 136 -8.66 -4.55 -0.72
N PHE A 137 -8.41 -3.44 -0.03
CA PHE A 137 -7.48 -3.36 1.09
C PHE A 137 -7.83 -4.27 2.27
N LYS A 138 -9.12 -4.54 2.51
CA LYS A 138 -9.51 -5.46 3.60
C LYS A 138 -9.00 -6.88 3.33
N THR A 139 -9.18 -7.37 2.11
CA THR A 139 -8.71 -8.71 1.69
C THR A 139 -7.19 -8.77 1.72
N PHE A 140 -6.51 -7.66 1.39
CA PHE A 140 -5.06 -7.55 1.51
C PHE A 140 -4.59 -7.78 2.95
N LEU A 141 -5.18 -7.07 3.91
CA LEU A 141 -4.84 -7.23 5.33
C LEU A 141 -5.09 -8.66 5.86
N GLU A 142 -6.13 -9.32 5.36
CA GLU A 142 -6.46 -10.69 5.77
C GLU A 142 -5.50 -11.74 5.19
N GLY A 143 -4.79 -11.42 4.10
CA GLY A 143 -3.83 -12.31 3.44
C GLY A 143 -2.37 -12.14 3.85
N LEU A 144 -2.05 -11.12 4.65
CA LEU A 144 -0.68 -10.92 5.17
C LEU A 144 -0.27 -12.06 6.11
N TYR A 145 0.98 -12.50 5.98
CA TYR A 145 1.56 -13.56 6.81
C TYR A 145 3.06 -13.32 7.05
N ASN A 146 3.65 -14.10 7.95
CA ASN A 146 5.11 -14.17 8.10
C ASN A 146 5.62 -15.33 7.26
N HIS A 147 6.52 -15.07 6.33
CA HIS A 147 7.20 -16.08 5.54
C HIS A 147 8.28 -16.74 6.40
N ASP A 148 8.12 -18.05 6.65
CA ASP A 148 9.18 -18.86 7.24
C ASP A 148 10.13 -19.29 6.10
N ASP A 149 11.39 -18.83 6.13
CA ASP A 149 12.48 -19.28 5.23
C ASP A 149 12.69 -20.81 5.23
#